data_AF-A0A368TXW9-F1
#
_entry.id   AF-A0A368TXW9-F1
#
_cell.length_a   1.000
_cell.length_b   1.000
_cell.length_c   1.000
_cell.angle_alpha   90.00
_cell.angle_beta   90.00
_cell.angle_gamma   90.00
#
_symmetry.space_group_name_H-M   'P 1'
#
loop_
_entity.id
_entity.type
_entity.pdbx_description
1 polymer ?
#
loop_
_entity_poly.entity_id
_entity_poly.type
_entity_poly.pdbx_seq_one_letter_code
_entity_poly.pdbx_strand_id
1 'polypeptide(L)'
;MRLRASGKGLIGVDITSATVKLIELKRAGSNYEIDSYAVRPLREGAVVERRIRDMGEVADALRRAVESARPSSKLAVAAVPASAAITKTLTMPASLNDDEIEARIQLESDKHIPFPFSEVAFDFQRLGLNARYGDQQDILLVACRQQDVNQLTDALVQAGLTPAAVDVETFAMERAFTELRHQLPPAGESDDCVALVDIGATMNAFHVVREGRVTYSRDTVFGGRQLTEEIRVRYGLTLEESGLAKKRGGLPEDYQTSVLAPFLDTLVQQVGRSLQLYYTAGRKHEVRRMVLAGGSSVIPGLAERLAQESGMEVVIANPFLRMRINTRIDVQTLASDAPAMLTACGLAMRSAT
;
A
#
# COMPACT_ATOMS: atom_id res chain seq x y z
N MET A 1 8.68 17.92 -2.06
CA MET A 1 9.77 18.34 -1.12
C MET A 1 10.64 17.15 -0.65
N ARG A 2 11.98 17.27 -0.63
CA ARG A 2 12.89 16.21 -0.10
C ARG A 2 12.87 16.21 1.43
N LEU A 3 12.48 15.09 2.04
CA LEU A 3 12.60 14.87 3.48
C LEU A 3 14.08 14.97 3.88
N ARG A 4 14.41 15.61 5.02
CA ARG A 4 15.79 15.61 5.53
C ARG A 4 16.10 14.29 6.21
N ALA A 5 17.31 13.75 6.00
CA ALA A 5 17.74 12.51 6.61
C ALA A 5 17.77 12.68 8.14
N SER A 6 17.05 11.82 8.87
CA SER A 6 17.13 11.73 10.32
C SER A 6 17.91 10.48 10.70
N GLY A 7 18.92 10.61 11.56
CA GLY A 7 19.65 9.47 12.11
C GLY A 7 18.78 8.56 13.01
N LYS A 8 17.58 9.01 13.39
CA LYS A 8 16.65 8.25 14.25
C LYS A 8 15.68 7.34 13.47
N GLY A 9 15.71 7.35 12.14
CA GLY A 9 14.77 6.58 11.30
C GLY A 9 13.45 7.28 11.03
N LEU A 10 12.60 6.65 10.22
CA LEU A 10 11.32 7.19 9.76
C LEU A 10 10.21 6.16 9.99
N ILE A 11 9.06 6.64 10.46
CA ILE A 11 7.88 5.82 10.70
C ILE A 11 6.99 5.85 9.46
N GLY A 12 6.61 4.69 8.94
CA GLY A 12 5.54 4.53 7.98
C GLY A 12 4.26 4.11 8.69
N VAL A 13 3.17 4.83 8.42
CA VAL A 13 1.85 4.59 8.98
C VAL A 13 0.87 4.29 7.85
N ASP A 14 0.32 3.08 7.85
CA ASP A 14 -0.74 2.66 6.93
C ASP A 14 -2.07 2.53 7.69
N ILE A 15 -3.07 3.30 7.27
CA ILE A 15 -4.40 3.38 7.88
C ILE A 15 -5.39 2.73 6.91
N THR A 16 -5.91 1.55 7.29
CA THR A 16 -6.82 0.75 6.44
C THR A 16 -8.20 0.64 7.07
N SER A 17 -9.13 -0.04 6.39
CA SER A 17 -10.50 -0.27 6.91
C SER A 17 -10.57 -1.17 8.15
N ALA A 18 -9.52 -1.94 8.46
CA ALA A 18 -9.53 -2.90 9.56
C ALA A 18 -8.39 -2.72 10.57
N THR A 19 -7.28 -2.10 10.17
CA THR A 19 -6.11 -1.94 11.04
C THR A 19 -5.36 -0.65 10.77
N VAL A 20 -4.72 -0.12 11.81
CA VAL A 20 -3.59 0.79 11.72
C VAL A 20 -2.30 -0.03 11.81
N LYS A 21 -1.38 0.20 10.88
CA LYS A 21 -0.06 -0.45 10.85
C LYS A 21 1.01 0.60 10.96
N LEU A 22 1.98 0.37 11.84
CA LEU A 22 3.10 1.25 12.10
C LEU A 22 4.39 0.44 11.95
N ILE A 23 5.36 0.97 11.22
CA ILE A 23 6.72 0.42 11.16
C ILE A 23 7.75 1.54 11.11
N GLU A 24 8.82 1.40 11.88
CA GLU A 24 9.97 2.30 11.87
C GLU A 24 11.15 1.61 11.20
N LEU A 25 11.68 2.24 10.16
CA LEU A 25 12.90 1.79 9.49
C LEU A 25 14.05 2.76 9.72
N LYS A 26 15.23 2.20 9.97
CA LYS A 26 16.52 2.90 10.00
C LYS A 26 17.40 2.42 8.87
N ARG A 27 18.16 3.32 8.24
CA ARG A 27 19.19 2.90 7.27
C ARG A 27 20.34 2.23 8.02
N ALA A 28 20.75 1.06 7.55
CA ALA A 28 21.90 0.29 8.03
C ALA A 28 22.78 -0.08 6.83
N GLY A 29 23.67 0.85 6.44
CA GLY A 29 24.46 0.72 5.21
C GLY A 29 23.57 0.80 3.97
N SER A 30 23.65 -0.22 3.10
CA SER A 30 22.79 -0.34 1.91
C SER A 30 21.40 -0.90 2.22
N ASN A 31 21.17 -1.44 3.42
CA ASN A 31 19.94 -2.12 3.81
C ASN A 31 19.16 -1.31 4.87
N TYR A 32 18.03 -1.86 5.29
CA TYR A 32 17.22 -1.32 6.38
C TYR A 32 17.28 -2.19 7.63
N GLU A 33 17.06 -1.56 8.78
CA GLU A 33 16.76 -2.22 10.05
C GLU A 33 15.34 -1.84 10.48
N ILE A 34 14.54 -2.85 10.84
CA ILE A 34 13.23 -2.70 11.44
C ILE A 34 13.45 -2.45 12.94
N ASP A 35 13.27 -1.20 13.36
CA ASP A 35 13.55 -0.77 14.74
C ASP A 35 12.33 -0.92 15.66
N SER A 36 11.14 -0.75 15.09
CA SER A 36 9.87 -0.93 15.78
C SER A 36 8.75 -1.23 14.79
N TYR A 37 7.74 -1.97 15.25
CA TYR A 37 6.51 -2.16 14.48
C TYR A 37 5.33 -2.43 15.41
N ALA A 38 4.11 -2.14 14.94
CA ALA A 38 2.87 -2.55 15.57
C ALA A 38 1.74 -2.60 14.56
N VAL A 39 0.83 -3.55 14.76
CA VAL A 39 -0.47 -3.63 14.06
C VAL A 39 -1.56 -3.54 15.11
N ARG A 40 -2.54 -2.65 14.90
CA ARG A 40 -3.68 -2.48 15.81
C ARG A 40 -5.00 -2.53 15.05
N PRO A 41 -5.99 -3.28 15.55
CA PRO A 41 -7.30 -3.31 14.93
C PRO A 41 -8.00 -1.95 15.07
N LEU A 42 -8.85 -1.66 14.11
CA LEU A 42 -9.79 -0.56 14.12
C LEU A 42 -11.21 -1.11 14.27
N ARG A 43 -12.05 -0.36 14.97
CA ARG A 43 -13.50 -0.60 14.95
C ARG A 43 -14.03 -0.48 13.52
N GLU A 44 -15.00 -1.35 13.21
CA GLU A 44 -15.72 -1.27 11.94
C GLU A 44 -16.38 0.10 11.76
N GLY A 45 -16.33 0.61 10.53
CA GLY A 45 -16.85 1.93 10.19
C GLY A 45 -15.92 3.09 10.54
N ALA A 46 -14.82 2.88 11.29
CA ALA A 46 -13.87 3.96 11.58
C ALA A 46 -13.17 4.48 10.32
N VAL A 47 -12.89 3.57 9.37
CA VAL A 47 -12.36 3.88 8.06
C VAL A 47 -13.20 3.14 7.02
N VAL A 48 -13.81 3.90 6.11
CA VAL A 48 -14.70 3.38 5.05
C VAL A 48 -14.16 3.86 3.70
N GLU A 49 -13.94 2.93 2.77
CA GLU A 49 -13.39 3.24 1.43
C GLU A 49 -12.11 4.07 1.49
N ARG A 50 -11.19 3.70 2.39
CA ARG A 50 -9.90 4.39 2.64
C ARG A 50 -10.03 5.84 3.14
N ARG A 51 -11.22 6.27 3.59
CA ARG A 51 -11.44 7.58 4.23
C ARG A 51 -11.73 7.43 5.71
N ILE A 52 -11.11 8.29 6.53
CA ILE A 52 -11.33 8.32 7.97
C ILE A 52 -12.72 8.91 8.24
N ARG A 53 -13.58 8.12 8.89
CA ARG A 53 -14.93 8.51 9.34
C ARG A 53 -14.99 8.78 10.83
N ASP A 54 -14.17 8.07 11.61
CA ASP A 54 -14.02 8.23 13.05
C ASP A 54 -12.57 8.55 13.39
N MET A 55 -12.28 9.85 13.51
CA MET A 55 -10.94 10.33 13.85
C MET A 55 -10.50 9.87 15.25
N GLY A 56 -11.43 9.82 16.21
CA GLY A 56 -11.12 9.43 17.58
C GLY A 56 -10.62 7.99 17.66
N GLU A 57 -11.35 7.07 17.03
CA GLU A 57 -10.95 5.67 16.97
C GLU A 57 -9.60 5.47 16.25
N VAL A 58 -9.38 6.17 15.13
CA VAL A 58 -8.10 6.07 14.39
C VAL A 58 -6.93 6.61 15.22
N ALA A 59 -7.09 7.78 15.84
CA ALA A 59 -6.07 8.39 16.69
C ALA A 59 -5.76 7.52 17.91
N ASP A 60 -6.78 6.95 18.56
CA ASP A 60 -6.60 6.06 19.71
C ASP A 60 -5.93 4.74 19.31
N ALA A 61 -6.31 4.14 18.19
CA ALA A 61 -5.65 2.93 17.67
C ALA A 61 -4.18 3.18 17.33
N LEU A 62 -3.88 4.34 16.71
CA LEU A 62 -2.51 4.74 16.41
C LEU A 62 -1.71 5.04 17.69
N ARG A 63 -2.31 5.68 18.71
CA ARG A 63 -1.68 5.89 20.02
C ARG A 63 -1.31 4.55 20.67
N ARG A 64 -2.23 3.58 20.70
CA ARG A 64 -1.96 2.21 21.17
C ARG A 64 -0.85 1.51 20.37
N ALA A 65 -0.75 1.80 19.06
CA ALA A 65 0.33 1.27 18.22
C ALA A 65 1.68 1.89 18.61
N VAL A 66 1.74 3.21 18.82
CA VAL A 66 2.94 3.93 19.28
C VAL A 66 3.39 3.46 20.67
N GLU A 67 2.47 3.31 21.62
CA GLU A 67 2.78 2.85 22.99
C GLU A 67 3.34 1.43 23.02
N SER A 68 2.86 0.55 22.14
CA SER A 68 3.34 -0.82 22.02
C SER A 68 4.65 -0.92 21.24
N ALA A 69 4.75 -0.23 20.11
CA ALA A 69 5.93 -0.26 19.26
C ALA A 69 7.09 0.46 19.97
N ARG A 70 6.82 1.54 20.73
CA ARG A 70 7.82 2.42 21.34
C ARG A 70 8.86 2.86 20.30
N PRO A 71 8.46 3.53 19.22
CA PRO A 71 9.40 3.95 18.18
C PRO A 71 10.41 4.97 18.74
N SER A 72 11.62 4.96 18.19
CA SER A 72 12.67 5.89 18.61
C SER A 72 12.55 7.26 17.92
N SER A 73 12.00 7.26 16.71
CA SER A 73 11.60 8.45 15.96
C SER A 73 10.19 8.91 16.35
N LYS A 74 9.88 10.16 16.00
CA LYS A 74 8.51 10.68 15.97
C LYS A 74 8.07 11.10 14.57
N LEU A 75 8.99 11.11 13.61
CA LEU A 75 8.71 11.53 12.24
C LEU A 75 7.95 10.42 11.53
N ALA A 76 6.74 10.72 11.08
CA ALA A 76 5.84 9.75 10.47
C ALA A 76 5.38 10.18 9.08
N VAL A 77 5.27 9.21 8.18
CA VAL A 77 4.73 9.36 6.83
C VAL A 77 3.47 8.51 6.74
N ALA A 78 2.40 9.13 6.27
CA ALA A 78 1.15 8.46 5.92
C ALA A 78 0.90 8.59 4.41
N ALA A 79 -0.09 7.89 3.87
CA ALA A 79 -0.44 7.96 2.45
C ALA A 79 -1.92 8.24 2.23
N VAL A 80 -2.21 9.04 1.22
CA VAL A 80 -3.53 9.06 0.59
C VAL A 80 -3.68 7.84 -0.33
N PRO A 81 -4.90 7.28 -0.46
CA PRO A 81 -5.14 6.19 -1.41
C PRO A 81 -4.95 6.69 -2.84
N ALA A 82 -4.56 5.79 -3.74
CA ALA A 82 -4.35 6.10 -5.15
C ALA A 82 -5.59 6.73 -5.82
N SER A 83 -6.79 6.32 -5.41
CA SER A 83 -8.07 6.85 -5.91
C SER A 83 -8.39 8.27 -5.47
N ALA A 84 -7.71 8.79 -4.42
CA ALA A 84 -7.84 10.17 -3.97
C ALA A 84 -6.76 11.11 -4.54
N ALA A 85 -5.77 10.56 -5.25
CA ALA A 85 -4.68 11.31 -5.86
C ALA A 85 -4.76 11.31 -7.39
N ILE A 86 -4.63 12.49 -7.98
CA ILE A 86 -4.46 12.68 -9.42
C ILE A 86 -2.97 12.69 -9.70
N THR A 87 -2.52 11.76 -10.55
CA THR A 87 -1.13 11.70 -11.00
C THR A 87 -1.08 11.92 -12.50
N LYS A 88 -0.38 12.96 -12.96
CA LYS A 88 -0.26 13.33 -14.38
C LYS A 88 1.16 13.74 -14.71
N THR A 89 1.65 13.34 -15.88
CA THR A 89 2.86 13.93 -16.45
C THR A 89 2.48 15.12 -17.33
N LEU A 90 3.06 16.28 -17.04
CA LEU A 90 2.92 17.52 -17.79
C LEU A 90 4.23 17.81 -18.53
N THR A 91 4.14 18.41 -19.71
CA THR A 91 5.31 18.89 -20.46
C THR A 91 5.32 20.42 -20.43
N MET A 92 6.44 21.00 -20.03
CA MET A 92 6.63 22.45 -19.90
C MET A 92 8.01 22.87 -20.42
N PRO A 93 8.24 24.16 -20.75
CA PRO A 93 9.57 24.61 -21.19
C PRO A 93 10.66 24.29 -20.15
N ALA A 94 11.79 23.77 -20.63
CA ALA A 94 12.94 23.38 -19.79
C ALA A 94 13.60 24.57 -19.08
N SER A 95 13.35 25.79 -19.56
CA SER A 95 13.86 27.03 -18.97
C SER A 95 13.16 27.40 -17.66
N LEU A 96 11.98 26.85 -17.37
CA LEU A 96 11.23 27.18 -16.16
C LEU A 96 11.89 26.57 -14.92
N ASN A 97 12.05 27.40 -13.89
CA ASN A 97 12.43 26.97 -12.55
C ASN A 97 11.22 26.47 -11.74
N ASP A 98 11.47 25.96 -10.53
CA ASP A 98 10.43 25.34 -9.70
C ASP A 98 9.30 26.34 -9.33
N ASP A 99 9.63 27.60 -9.01
CA ASP A 99 8.63 28.63 -8.68
C ASP A 99 7.75 28.98 -9.89
N GLU A 100 8.35 29.05 -11.08
CA GLU A 100 7.64 29.32 -12.33
C GLU A 100 6.76 28.15 -12.76
N ILE A 101 7.23 26.91 -12.55
CA ILE A 101 6.44 25.69 -12.75
C ILE A 101 5.24 25.71 -11.82
N GLU A 102 5.45 26.00 -10.54
CA GLU A 102 4.38 26.07 -9.55
C GLU A 102 3.33 27.09 -9.98
N ALA A 103 3.73 28.35 -10.21
CA ALA A 103 2.82 29.42 -10.64
C ALA A 103 2.03 29.04 -11.90
N ARG A 104 2.66 28.31 -12.83
CA ARG A 104 1.99 27.84 -14.04
C ARG A 104 0.97 26.73 -13.76
N ILE A 105 1.28 25.78 -12.89
CA ILE A 105 0.32 24.76 -12.45
C ILE A 105 -0.88 25.41 -11.77
N GLN A 106 -0.66 26.44 -10.96
CA GLN A 106 -1.73 27.19 -10.30
C GLN A 106 -2.63 27.92 -11.32
N LEU A 107 -2.03 28.57 -12.32
CA LEU A 107 -2.78 29.27 -13.37
C LEU A 107 -3.59 28.30 -14.27
N GLU A 108 -3.04 27.11 -14.52
CA GLU A 108 -3.65 26.10 -15.38
C GLU A 108 -4.42 25.02 -14.59
N SER A 109 -4.72 25.25 -13.30
CA SER A 109 -5.28 24.24 -12.39
C SER A 109 -6.56 23.60 -12.93
N ASP A 110 -7.45 24.40 -13.52
CA ASP A 110 -8.76 23.96 -14.02
C ASP A 110 -8.65 22.95 -15.17
N LYS A 111 -7.51 22.92 -15.89
CA LYS A 111 -7.25 21.92 -16.94
C LYS A 111 -6.85 20.56 -16.37
N HIS A 112 -6.35 20.54 -15.14
CA HIS A 112 -5.70 19.38 -14.57
C HIS A 112 -6.49 18.76 -13.40
N ILE A 113 -7.24 19.59 -12.66
CA ILE A 113 -7.84 19.27 -11.37
C ILE A 113 -9.36 19.52 -11.40
N PRO A 114 -10.21 18.54 -11.05
CA PRO A 114 -11.66 18.64 -11.15
C PRO A 114 -12.34 19.29 -9.92
N PHE A 115 -11.61 20.10 -9.15
CA PHE A 115 -12.12 20.80 -7.97
C PHE A 115 -11.38 22.14 -7.75
N PRO A 116 -11.96 23.08 -6.98
CA PRO A 116 -11.38 24.41 -6.81
C PRO A 116 -9.96 24.35 -6.26
N PHE A 117 -9.06 25.17 -6.83
CA PHE A 117 -7.66 25.19 -6.44
C PHE A 117 -7.45 25.48 -4.94
N SER A 118 -8.34 26.25 -4.31
CA SER A 118 -8.34 26.51 -2.86
C SER A 118 -8.49 25.27 -1.97
N GLU A 119 -8.97 24.15 -2.53
CA GLU A 119 -9.15 22.87 -1.84
C GLU A 119 -8.08 21.84 -2.22
N VAL A 120 -7.04 22.23 -2.96
CA VAL A 120 -6.01 21.34 -3.51
C VAL A 120 -4.76 21.35 -2.64
N ALA A 121 -4.30 20.16 -2.27
CA ALA A 121 -2.89 19.93 -1.94
C ALA A 121 -2.20 19.31 -3.17
N PHE A 122 -1.13 19.92 -3.66
CA PHE A 122 -0.35 19.38 -4.77
C PHE A 122 1.16 19.48 -4.50
N ASP A 123 1.91 18.61 -5.16
CA ASP A 123 3.36 18.65 -5.25
C ASP A 123 3.75 18.21 -6.67
N PHE A 124 4.97 18.54 -7.10
CA PHE A 124 5.47 18.11 -8.39
C PHE A 124 6.93 17.67 -8.33
N GLN A 125 7.30 16.83 -9.29
CA GLN A 125 8.68 16.39 -9.46
C GLN A 125 9.09 16.48 -10.93
N ARG A 126 10.20 17.17 -11.19
CA ARG A 126 10.84 17.19 -12.51
C ARG A 126 11.38 15.80 -12.83
N LEU A 127 10.98 15.25 -13.97
CA LEU A 127 11.42 13.94 -14.48
C LEU A 127 12.66 14.07 -15.38
N GLY A 128 12.93 15.28 -15.88
CA GLY A 128 14.08 15.59 -16.73
C GLY A 128 13.65 16.20 -18.07
N LEU A 129 14.60 16.32 -19.00
CA LEU A 129 14.32 16.78 -20.35
C LEU A 129 13.40 15.80 -21.08
N ASN A 130 12.46 16.33 -21.84
CA ASN A 130 11.55 15.52 -22.63
C ASN A 130 12.33 14.78 -23.74
N ALA A 131 12.07 13.48 -23.91
CA ALA A 131 12.82 12.64 -24.84
C ALA A 131 12.64 13.05 -26.33
N ARG A 132 11.55 13.76 -26.66
CA ARG A 132 11.21 14.17 -28.03
C ARG A 132 11.54 15.63 -28.32
N TYR A 133 11.49 16.50 -27.30
CA TYR A 133 11.67 17.94 -27.45
C TYR A 133 12.69 18.45 -26.41
N GLY A 134 13.92 18.74 -26.85
CA GLY A 134 15.03 19.08 -25.96
C GLY A 134 14.92 20.43 -25.25
N ASP A 135 14.03 21.30 -25.70
CA ASP A 135 13.66 22.58 -25.06
C ASP A 135 12.53 22.43 -24.03
N GLN A 136 12.01 21.22 -23.84
CA GLN A 136 10.93 20.89 -22.91
C GLN A 136 11.43 19.96 -21.79
N GLN A 137 10.72 19.94 -20.69
CA GLN A 137 10.91 19.04 -19.56
C GLN A 137 9.59 18.37 -19.19
N ASP A 138 9.68 17.12 -18.73
CA ASP A 138 8.55 16.39 -18.19
C ASP A 138 8.50 16.55 -16.67
N ILE A 139 7.30 16.77 -16.14
CA ILE A 139 7.03 17.02 -14.73
C ILE A 139 5.91 16.09 -14.29
N LEU A 140 6.12 15.34 -13.20
CA LEU A 140 5.08 14.56 -12.54
C LEU A 140 4.33 15.46 -11.56
N LEU A 141 3.09 15.79 -11.87
CA LEU A 141 2.15 16.46 -10.97
C LEU A 141 1.38 15.41 -10.16
N VAL A 142 1.32 15.61 -8.84
CA VAL A 142 0.46 14.87 -7.93
C VAL A 142 -0.43 15.85 -7.19
N ALA A 143 -1.75 15.64 -7.23
CA ALA A 143 -2.71 16.51 -6.56
C ALA A 143 -3.81 15.70 -5.85
N CYS A 144 -4.26 16.16 -4.69
CA CYS A 144 -5.37 15.58 -3.94
C CYS A 144 -6.15 16.67 -3.20
N ARG A 145 -7.22 16.30 -2.50
CA ARG A 145 -7.95 17.26 -1.66
C ARG A 145 -7.14 17.58 -0.41
N GLN A 146 -7.02 18.85 -0.08
CA GLN A 146 -6.34 19.33 1.14
C GLN A 146 -6.93 18.68 2.40
N GLN A 147 -8.24 18.41 2.41
CA GLN A 147 -8.91 17.71 3.51
C GLN A 147 -8.36 16.29 3.74
N ASP A 148 -8.03 15.55 2.67
CA ASP A 148 -7.51 14.17 2.79
C ASP A 148 -6.11 14.19 3.42
N VAL A 149 -5.29 15.21 3.10
CA VAL A 149 -3.99 15.46 3.76
C VAL A 149 -4.20 15.80 5.24
N ASN A 150 -5.08 16.76 5.54
CA ASN A 150 -5.33 17.24 6.90
C ASN A 150 -5.80 16.12 7.83
N GLN A 151 -6.71 15.26 7.36
CA GLN A 151 -7.19 14.12 8.15
C GLN A 151 -6.05 13.18 8.57
N LEU A 152 -5.13 12.87 7.65
CA LEU A 152 -3.99 12.02 7.95
C LEU A 152 -3.03 12.71 8.91
N THR A 153 -2.69 13.98 8.69
CA THR A 153 -1.77 14.72 9.57
C THR A 153 -2.34 14.89 10.97
N ASP A 154 -3.65 15.14 11.10
CA ASP A 154 -4.32 15.29 12.39
C ASP A 154 -4.31 13.98 13.17
N ALA A 155 -4.57 12.85 12.51
CA ALA A 155 -4.49 11.52 13.12
C ALA A 155 -3.09 11.24 13.69
N LEU A 156 -2.04 11.56 12.92
CA LEU A 156 -0.65 11.42 13.36
C LEU A 156 -0.35 12.30 14.59
N VAL A 157 -0.76 13.57 14.56
CA VAL A 157 -0.54 14.53 15.66
C VAL A 157 -1.26 14.09 16.94
N GLN A 158 -2.52 13.66 16.85
CA GLN A 158 -3.30 13.18 18.00
C GLN A 158 -2.75 11.89 18.64
N ALA A 159 -1.96 11.12 17.89
CA ALA A 159 -1.24 9.96 18.38
C ALA A 159 0.17 10.28 18.92
N GLY A 160 0.58 11.56 18.93
CA GLY A 160 1.88 12.00 19.43
C GLY A 160 3.04 11.86 18.44
N LEU A 161 2.72 11.67 17.15
CA LEU A 161 3.69 11.65 16.05
C LEU A 161 3.79 13.05 15.39
N THR A 162 4.85 13.25 14.62
CA THR A 162 5.09 14.47 13.84
C THR A 162 4.99 14.11 12.35
N PRO A 163 3.97 14.63 11.62
CA PRO A 163 3.86 14.41 10.19
C PRO A 163 5.09 14.95 9.48
N ALA A 164 5.84 14.05 8.85
CA ALA A 164 7.02 14.40 8.06
C ALA A 164 6.62 14.61 6.59
N ALA A 165 5.72 13.77 6.08
CA ALA A 165 5.15 13.91 4.75
C ALA A 165 3.84 13.12 4.63
N VAL A 166 3.02 13.50 3.65
CA VAL A 166 1.92 12.66 3.13
C VAL A 166 2.31 12.19 1.73
N ASP A 167 2.20 10.89 1.46
CA ASP A 167 2.56 10.26 0.19
C ASP A 167 1.32 9.73 -0.55
N VAL A 168 1.53 9.12 -1.71
CA VAL A 168 0.55 8.29 -2.38
C VAL A 168 0.87 6.82 -2.14
N GLU A 169 -0.16 6.03 -1.84
CA GLU A 169 -0.05 4.60 -1.54
C GLU A 169 0.73 3.83 -2.62
N THR A 170 0.45 4.10 -3.90
CA THR A 170 1.12 3.46 -5.03
C THR A 170 2.64 3.69 -5.02
N PHE A 171 3.10 4.90 -4.73
CA PHE A 171 4.54 5.18 -4.66
C PHE A 171 5.21 4.52 -3.46
N ALA A 172 4.49 4.38 -2.35
CA ALA A 172 4.97 3.58 -1.23
C ALA A 172 5.11 2.10 -1.62
N MET A 173 4.10 1.52 -2.27
CA MET A 173 4.17 0.15 -2.76
C MET A 173 5.32 -0.05 -3.75
N GLU A 174 5.53 0.87 -4.71
CA GLU A 174 6.67 0.83 -5.64
C GLU A 174 8.01 0.77 -4.92
N ARG A 175 8.18 1.58 -3.86
CA ARG A 175 9.39 1.54 -3.04
C ARG A 175 9.53 0.23 -2.28
N ALA A 176 8.48 -0.26 -1.61
CA ALA A 176 8.54 -1.54 -0.91
C ALA A 176 8.80 -2.72 -1.86
N PHE A 177 8.32 -2.62 -3.10
CA PHE A 177 8.51 -3.64 -4.13
C PHE A 177 9.99 -3.83 -4.51
N THR A 178 10.85 -2.82 -4.31
CA THR A 178 12.31 -3.00 -4.53
C THR A 178 12.89 -4.05 -3.60
N GLU A 179 12.39 -4.17 -2.38
CA GLU A 179 12.82 -5.20 -1.42
C GLU A 179 12.29 -6.60 -1.77
N LEU A 180 11.19 -6.67 -2.52
CA LEU A 180 10.60 -7.93 -3.00
C LEU A 180 11.35 -8.50 -4.20
N ARG A 181 12.18 -7.71 -4.90
CA ARG A 181 12.94 -8.18 -6.07
C ARG A 181 13.80 -9.41 -5.79
N HIS A 182 14.19 -9.63 -4.54
CA HIS A 182 14.98 -10.79 -4.13
C HIS A 182 14.18 -12.08 -3.98
N GLN A 183 12.86 -11.98 -3.84
CA GLN A 183 11.93 -13.12 -3.87
C GLN A 183 11.61 -13.56 -5.29
N LEU A 184 11.93 -12.72 -6.26
CA LEU A 184 11.72 -12.96 -7.67
C LEU A 184 13.04 -13.42 -8.29
N PRO A 185 13.01 -14.37 -9.24
CA PRO A 185 14.18 -14.71 -10.03
C PRO A 185 14.78 -13.48 -10.69
N PRO A 186 16.11 -13.46 -10.94
CA PRO A 186 16.76 -12.34 -11.60
C PRO A 186 15.99 -11.95 -12.86
N ALA A 187 15.72 -10.66 -13.04
CA ALA A 187 15.20 -10.15 -14.29
C ALA A 187 16.16 -10.60 -15.40
N GLY A 188 15.71 -11.49 -16.28
CA GLY A 188 16.45 -11.79 -17.51
C GLY A 188 16.44 -10.56 -18.43
N GLU A 189 16.95 -10.71 -19.65
CA GLU A 189 16.92 -9.64 -20.67
C GLU A 189 15.49 -9.24 -21.09
N SER A 190 14.45 -9.98 -20.67
CA SER A 190 13.04 -9.69 -20.96
C SER A 190 12.26 -9.19 -19.73
N ASP A 191 11.79 -7.95 -19.86
CA ASP A 191 10.57 -7.36 -19.30
C ASP A 191 10.02 -7.95 -17.99
N ASP A 192 10.54 -7.45 -16.86
CA ASP A 192 10.14 -7.80 -15.51
C ASP A 192 8.76 -7.20 -15.16
N CYS A 193 7.71 -7.87 -15.65
CA CYS A 193 6.31 -7.54 -15.47
C CYS A 193 5.65 -8.51 -14.47
N VAL A 194 5.15 -7.98 -13.35
CA VAL A 194 4.65 -8.76 -12.21
C VAL A 194 3.26 -8.25 -11.80
N ALA A 195 2.32 -9.16 -11.57
CA ALA A 195 1.07 -8.81 -10.90
C ALA A 195 1.32 -8.70 -9.39
N LEU A 196 0.99 -7.57 -8.78
CA LEU A 196 0.94 -7.41 -7.33
C LEU A 196 -0.53 -7.35 -6.90
N VAL A 197 -0.97 -8.31 -6.09
CA VAL A 197 -2.36 -8.43 -5.65
C VAL A 197 -2.44 -8.21 -4.15
N ASP A 198 -2.86 -7.02 -3.73
CA ASP A 198 -3.05 -6.67 -2.32
C ASP A 198 -4.49 -7.00 -1.89
N ILE A 199 -4.64 -7.97 -1.00
CA ILE A 199 -5.93 -8.48 -0.53
C ILE A 199 -6.14 -8.02 0.92
N GLY A 200 -6.82 -6.87 1.05
CA GLY A 200 -7.19 -6.29 2.32
C GLY A 200 -8.40 -6.96 2.97
N ALA A 201 -8.98 -6.27 3.96
CA ALA A 201 -10.20 -6.72 4.62
C ALA A 201 -11.43 -6.50 3.74
N THR A 202 -11.64 -5.28 3.23
CA THR A 202 -12.87 -4.93 2.49
C THR A 202 -12.65 -4.72 0.99
N MET A 203 -11.39 -4.60 0.56
CA MET A 203 -11.00 -4.33 -0.82
C MET A 203 -9.79 -5.20 -1.19
N ASN A 204 -9.70 -5.54 -2.46
CA ASN A 204 -8.49 -6.03 -3.09
C ASN A 204 -8.05 -5.06 -4.20
N ALA A 205 -6.75 -4.88 -4.34
CA ALA A 205 -6.14 -4.05 -5.37
C ALA A 205 -5.24 -4.93 -6.24
N PHE A 206 -5.47 -4.88 -7.54
CA PHE A 206 -4.67 -5.55 -8.55
C PHE A 206 -3.78 -4.52 -9.25
N HIS A 207 -2.48 -4.68 -9.13
CA HIS A 207 -1.48 -3.84 -9.77
C HIS A 207 -0.66 -4.65 -10.77
N VAL A 208 -0.23 -4.00 -11.86
CA VAL A 208 0.85 -4.54 -12.71
C VAL A 208 2.07 -3.66 -12.56
N VAL A 209 3.14 -4.25 -12.02
CA VAL A 209 4.41 -3.59 -11.78
C VAL A 209 5.38 -3.96 -12.90
N ARG A 210 5.95 -2.95 -13.56
CA ARG A 210 6.95 -3.09 -14.62
C ARG A 210 8.10 -2.14 -14.33
N GLU A 211 9.33 -2.65 -14.39
CA GLU A 211 10.54 -1.85 -14.11
C GLU A 211 10.47 -1.11 -12.76
N GLY A 212 9.81 -1.73 -11.76
CA GLY A 212 9.61 -1.16 -10.43
C GLY A 212 8.50 -0.11 -10.32
N ARG A 213 7.75 0.16 -11.39
CA ARG A 213 6.63 1.12 -11.40
C ARG A 213 5.29 0.44 -11.62
N VAL A 214 4.25 0.92 -10.94
CA VAL A 214 2.88 0.48 -11.15
C VAL A 214 2.37 1.11 -12.43
N THR A 215 2.19 0.29 -13.46
CA THR A 215 1.69 0.75 -14.76
C THR A 215 0.17 0.63 -14.83
N TYR A 216 -0.43 -0.36 -14.17
CA TYR A 216 -1.86 -0.64 -14.15
C TYR A 216 -2.32 -0.80 -12.71
N SER A 217 -3.53 -0.33 -12.41
CA SER A 217 -4.17 -0.54 -11.12
C SER A 217 -5.67 -0.74 -11.30
N ARG A 218 -6.25 -1.66 -10.53
CA ARG A 218 -7.70 -1.87 -10.48
C ARG A 218 -8.11 -2.36 -9.10
N ASP A 219 -9.04 -1.65 -8.49
CA ASP A 219 -9.58 -2.00 -7.17
C ASP A 219 -10.91 -2.74 -7.31
N THR A 220 -11.17 -3.70 -6.42
CA THR A 220 -12.44 -4.40 -6.30
C THR A 220 -12.88 -4.44 -4.84
N VAL A 221 -14.18 -4.19 -4.59
CA VAL A 221 -14.76 -4.21 -3.23
C VAL A 221 -15.05 -5.64 -2.79
N PHE A 222 -13.98 -6.38 -2.50
CA PHE A 222 -14.01 -7.74 -2.00
C PHE A 222 -12.71 -8.05 -1.26
N GLY A 223 -12.78 -8.68 -0.09
CA GLY A 223 -11.59 -9.01 0.68
C GLY A 223 -11.87 -10.00 1.81
N GLY A 224 -10.95 -10.11 2.76
CA GLY A 224 -11.06 -11.10 3.84
C GLY A 224 -12.20 -10.86 4.84
N ARG A 225 -12.90 -9.72 4.79
CA ARG A 225 -14.07 -9.43 5.63
C ARG A 225 -15.25 -10.30 5.23
N GLN A 226 -15.45 -10.53 3.93
CA GLN A 226 -16.48 -11.43 3.40
C GLN A 226 -16.32 -12.83 4.00
N LEU A 227 -15.10 -13.38 3.99
CA LEU A 227 -14.81 -14.66 4.64
C LEU A 227 -15.09 -14.63 6.15
N THR A 228 -14.69 -13.56 6.84
CA THR A 228 -14.98 -13.41 8.28
C THR A 228 -16.48 -13.35 8.58
N GLU A 229 -17.26 -12.71 7.72
CA GLU A 229 -18.71 -12.59 7.86
C GLU A 229 -19.43 -13.92 7.62
N GLU A 230 -19.01 -14.69 6.60
CA GLU A 230 -19.54 -16.03 6.35
C GLU A 230 -19.27 -16.99 7.54
N ILE A 231 -18.07 -16.93 8.12
CA ILE A 231 -17.73 -17.67 9.36
C ILE A 231 -18.66 -17.25 10.50
N ARG A 232 -18.89 -15.94 10.66
CA ARG A 232 -19.75 -15.35 11.71
C ARG A 232 -21.19 -15.86 11.60
N VAL A 233 -21.77 -15.76 10.41
CA VAL A 233 -23.16 -16.14 10.14
C VAL A 233 -23.35 -17.65 10.28
N ARG A 234 -22.43 -18.45 9.73
CA ARG A 234 -22.58 -19.92 9.70
C ARG A 234 -22.39 -20.57 11.07
N TYR A 235 -21.43 -20.07 11.86
CA TYR A 235 -21.06 -20.69 13.14
C TYR A 235 -21.53 -19.92 14.37
N GLY A 236 -22.27 -18.82 14.19
CA GLY A 236 -22.83 -18.03 15.29
C GLY A 236 -21.79 -17.37 16.17
N LEU A 237 -20.58 -17.14 15.64
CA LEU A 237 -19.47 -16.50 16.34
C LEU A 237 -19.62 -14.98 16.34
N THR A 238 -18.88 -14.30 17.22
CA THR A 238 -18.68 -12.85 17.12
C THR A 238 -17.70 -12.51 15.99
N LEU A 239 -17.66 -11.23 15.56
CA LEU A 239 -16.75 -10.79 14.51
C LEU A 239 -15.27 -11.01 14.87
N GLU A 240 -14.94 -10.83 16.16
CA GLU A 240 -13.60 -11.03 16.69
C GLU A 240 -13.21 -12.52 16.68
N GLU A 241 -14.09 -13.38 17.20
CA GLU A 241 -13.90 -14.83 17.18
C GLU A 241 -13.77 -15.37 15.75
N SER A 242 -14.61 -14.91 14.83
CA SER A 242 -14.52 -15.29 13.40
C SER A 242 -13.20 -14.85 12.77
N GLY A 243 -12.72 -13.65 13.09
CA GLY A 243 -11.42 -13.16 12.63
C GLY A 243 -10.26 -13.99 13.15
N LEU A 244 -10.34 -14.41 14.41
CA LEU A 244 -9.34 -15.27 15.05
C LEU A 244 -9.37 -16.69 14.48
N ALA A 245 -10.55 -17.27 14.33
CA ALA A 245 -10.76 -18.60 13.77
C ALA A 245 -10.32 -18.68 12.30
N LYS A 246 -10.53 -17.61 11.52
CA LYS A 246 -9.99 -17.49 10.15
C LYS A 246 -8.46 -17.63 10.11
N LYS A 247 -7.75 -17.11 11.11
CA LYS A 247 -6.28 -17.14 11.18
C LYS A 247 -5.73 -18.41 11.83
N ARG A 248 -6.38 -18.89 12.90
CA ARG A 248 -5.87 -19.99 13.73
C ARG A 248 -6.50 -21.35 13.42
N GLY A 249 -7.59 -21.38 12.65
CA GLY A 249 -8.40 -22.58 12.45
C GLY A 249 -9.34 -22.85 13.64
N GLY A 250 -9.67 -24.11 13.86
CA GLY A 250 -10.61 -24.54 14.91
C GLY A 250 -12.10 -24.46 14.50
N LEU A 251 -12.37 -24.29 13.20
CA LEU A 251 -13.72 -24.34 12.64
C LEU A 251 -14.14 -25.78 12.30
N PRO A 252 -15.45 -26.08 12.24
CA PRO A 252 -15.95 -27.40 11.88
C PRO A 252 -15.48 -27.87 10.49
N GLU A 253 -15.52 -29.19 10.24
CA GLU A 253 -14.99 -29.78 8.99
C GLU A 253 -15.65 -29.22 7.72
N ASP A 254 -16.91 -28.81 7.81
CA ASP A 254 -17.66 -28.23 6.68
C ASP A 254 -17.16 -26.84 6.26
N TYR A 255 -16.31 -26.19 7.07
CA TYR A 255 -15.73 -24.88 6.76
C TYR A 255 -14.98 -24.88 5.43
N GLN A 256 -14.19 -25.91 5.19
CA GLN A 256 -13.35 -26.01 4.00
C GLN A 256 -14.18 -25.99 2.72
N THR A 257 -15.27 -26.77 2.69
CA THR A 257 -16.11 -26.95 1.51
C THR A 257 -17.20 -25.91 1.38
N SER A 258 -17.82 -25.49 2.49
CA SER A 258 -19.02 -24.66 2.48
C SER A 258 -18.74 -23.16 2.61
N VAL A 259 -17.55 -22.78 3.09
CA VAL A 259 -17.21 -21.38 3.37
C VAL A 259 -15.92 -20.97 2.67
N LEU A 260 -14.83 -21.69 2.89
CA LEU A 260 -13.52 -21.29 2.36
C LEU A 260 -13.43 -21.48 0.84
N ALA A 261 -13.80 -22.65 0.31
CA ALA A 261 -13.72 -22.90 -1.13
C ALA A 261 -14.53 -21.89 -1.98
N PRO A 262 -15.81 -21.58 -1.68
CA PRO A 262 -16.56 -20.56 -2.43
C PRO A 262 -15.93 -19.16 -2.38
N PHE A 263 -15.37 -18.79 -1.22
CA PHE A 263 -14.64 -17.53 -1.07
C PHE A 263 -13.40 -17.49 -1.96
N LEU A 264 -12.60 -18.56 -1.95
CA LEU A 264 -11.40 -18.67 -2.79
C LEU A 264 -11.75 -18.63 -4.28
N ASP A 265 -12.78 -19.36 -4.70
CA ASP A 265 -13.22 -19.39 -6.10
C ASP A 265 -13.64 -17.99 -6.58
N THR A 266 -14.38 -17.25 -5.74
CA THR A 266 -14.77 -15.86 -6.03
C THR A 266 -13.54 -14.96 -6.16
N LEU A 267 -12.57 -15.08 -5.25
CA LEU A 267 -11.36 -14.26 -5.27
C LEU A 267 -10.51 -14.55 -6.52
N VAL A 268 -10.32 -15.83 -6.85
CA VAL A 268 -9.58 -16.27 -8.04
C VAL A 268 -10.23 -15.74 -9.32
N GLN A 269 -11.57 -15.82 -9.43
CA GLN A 269 -12.30 -15.25 -10.56
C GLN A 269 -12.10 -13.72 -10.68
N GLN A 270 -12.09 -12.99 -9.57
CA GLN A 270 -11.87 -11.54 -9.57
C GLN A 270 -10.44 -11.16 -10.01
N VAL A 271 -9.43 -11.91 -9.55
CA VAL A 271 -8.04 -11.72 -9.95
C VAL A 271 -7.89 -12.05 -11.45
N GLY A 272 -8.44 -13.17 -11.91
CA GLY A 272 -8.43 -13.57 -13.33
C GLY A 272 -9.11 -12.53 -14.23
N ARG A 273 -10.26 -11.98 -13.81
CA ARG A 273 -10.93 -10.89 -14.53
C ARG A 273 -10.08 -9.62 -14.60
N SER A 274 -9.38 -9.28 -13.53
CA SER A 274 -8.50 -8.09 -13.52
C SER A 274 -7.30 -8.27 -14.46
N LEU A 275 -6.74 -9.49 -14.51
CA LEU A 275 -5.71 -9.85 -15.48
C LEU A 275 -6.21 -9.79 -16.93
N GLN A 276 -7.41 -10.31 -17.21
CA GLN A 276 -8.03 -10.24 -18.54
C GLN A 276 -8.27 -8.79 -19.00
N LEU A 277 -8.73 -7.92 -18.10
CA LEU A 277 -8.95 -6.51 -18.38
C LEU A 277 -7.63 -5.77 -18.64
N TYR A 278 -6.56 -6.11 -17.92
CA TYR A 278 -5.22 -5.59 -18.19
C TYR A 278 -4.79 -5.89 -19.64
N TYR A 279 -4.94 -7.13 -20.11
CA TYR A 279 -4.60 -7.50 -21.49
C TYR A 279 -5.49 -6.83 -22.54
N THR A 280 -6.78 -6.66 -22.24
CA THR A 280 -7.75 -6.06 -23.17
C THR A 280 -7.58 -4.54 -23.27
N ALA A 281 -7.01 -3.88 -22.26
CA ALA A 281 -6.69 -2.45 -22.26
C ALA A 281 -5.53 -2.06 -23.20
N GLY A 282 -5.09 -2.95 -24.10
CA GLY A 282 -4.04 -2.70 -25.09
C GLY A 282 -2.62 -2.79 -24.53
N ARG A 283 -2.44 -3.36 -23.32
CA ARG A 283 -1.15 -3.51 -22.66
C ARG A 283 -0.52 -4.84 -23.10
N LYS A 284 0.70 -4.77 -23.65
CA LYS A 284 1.32 -5.85 -24.41
C LYS A 284 2.27 -6.76 -23.62
N HIS A 285 2.56 -6.43 -22.36
CA HIS A 285 3.56 -7.15 -21.58
C HIS A 285 2.90 -8.31 -20.84
N GLU A 286 3.37 -9.52 -21.14
CA GLU A 286 2.95 -10.74 -20.48
C GLU A 286 3.29 -10.69 -18.98
N VAL A 287 2.31 -10.98 -18.14
CA VAL A 287 2.50 -11.16 -16.70
C VAL A 287 2.73 -12.65 -16.45
N ARG A 288 3.92 -13.00 -15.95
CA ARG A 288 4.30 -14.41 -15.72
C ARG A 288 4.35 -14.79 -14.23
N ARG A 289 4.23 -13.81 -13.35
CA ARG A 289 4.35 -13.97 -11.90
C ARG A 289 3.34 -13.11 -11.17
N MET A 290 2.92 -13.62 -10.01
CA MET A 290 2.02 -12.93 -9.11
C MET A 290 2.64 -12.87 -7.71
N VAL A 291 2.62 -11.68 -7.12
CA VAL A 291 3.01 -11.42 -5.73
C VAL A 291 1.73 -11.13 -4.96
N LEU A 292 1.44 -11.91 -3.93
CA LEU A 292 0.28 -11.70 -3.06
C LEU A 292 0.67 -10.89 -1.83
N ALA A 293 -0.09 -9.83 -1.57
CA ALA A 293 0.08 -8.93 -0.44
C ALA A 293 -1.25 -8.73 0.29
N GLY A 294 -1.21 -8.00 1.41
CA GLY A 294 -2.38 -7.76 2.25
C GLY A 294 -2.59 -8.84 3.30
N GLY A 295 -3.36 -8.52 4.34
CA GLY A 295 -3.57 -9.43 5.47
C GLY A 295 -4.37 -10.70 5.14
N SER A 296 -4.99 -10.75 3.96
CA SER A 296 -5.76 -11.90 3.50
C SER A 296 -5.04 -12.70 2.40
N SER A 297 -3.80 -12.35 2.02
CA SER A 297 -3.02 -13.14 1.05
C SER A 297 -2.57 -14.50 1.59
N VAL A 298 -2.46 -14.63 2.90
CA VAL A 298 -2.01 -15.84 3.60
C VAL A 298 -3.14 -16.82 3.91
N ILE A 299 -4.32 -16.63 3.29
CA ILE A 299 -5.43 -17.58 3.44
C ILE A 299 -4.99 -18.93 2.83
N PRO A 300 -5.12 -20.04 3.59
CA PRO A 300 -4.70 -21.35 3.11
C PRO A 300 -5.36 -21.74 1.79
N GLY A 301 -4.56 -22.24 0.83
CA GLY A 301 -5.04 -22.69 -0.48
C GLY A 301 -5.20 -21.59 -1.52
N LEU A 302 -5.07 -20.31 -1.14
CA LEU A 302 -5.25 -19.19 -2.08
C LEU A 302 -4.12 -19.12 -3.12
N ALA A 303 -2.87 -19.18 -2.67
CA ALA A 303 -1.72 -19.09 -3.55
C ALA A 303 -1.68 -20.25 -4.53
N GLU A 304 -1.97 -21.46 -4.06
CA GLU A 304 -2.03 -22.69 -4.86
C GLU A 304 -3.12 -22.63 -5.92
N ARG A 305 -4.34 -22.19 -5.54
CA ARG A 305 -5.44 -22.03 -6.51
C ARG A 305 -5.14 -20.97 -7.55
N LEU A 306 -4.59 -19.82 -7.15
CA LEU A 306 -4.18 -18.78 -8.10
C LEU A 306 -3.10 -19.29 -9.05
N ALA A 307 -2.12 -20.05 -8.56
CA ALA A 307 -1.07 -20.63 -9.39
C ALA A 307 -1.64 -21.64 -10.40
N GLN A 308 -2.55 -22.52 -9.95
CA GLN A 308 -3.19 -23.52 -10.80
C GLN A 308 -4.06 -22.89 -11.89
N GLU A 309 -4.92 -21.93 -11.54
CA GLU A 309 -5.86 -21.31 -12.48
C GLU A 309 -5.17 -20.36 -13.47
N SER A 310 -4.11 -19.68 -13.03
CA SER A 310 -3.40 -18.72 -13.89
C SER A 310 -2.20 -19.29 -14.64
N GLY A 311 -1.68 -20.45 -14.22
CA GLY A 311 -0.42 -21.01 -14.72
C GLY A 311 0.82 -20.18 -14.36
N MET A 312 0.70 -19.20 -13.47
CA MET A 312 1.78 -18.32 -13.05
C MET A 312 2.47 -18.81 -11.78
N GLU A 313 3.73 -18.41 -11.59
CA GLU A 313 4.40 -18.50 -10.30
C GLU A 313 3.75 -17.50 -9.32
N VAL A 314 3.28 -17.99 -8.17
CA VAL A 314 2.64 -17.17 -7.14
C VAL A 314 3.50 -17.20 -5.87
N VAL A 315 3.90 -16.02 -5.39
CA VAL A 315 4.69 -15.85 -4.17
C VAL A 315 3.99 -14.91 -3.19
N ILE A 316 4.17 -15.14 -1.89
CA ILE A 316 3.65 -14.25 -0.85
C ILE A 316 4.70 -13.17 -0.54
N ALA A 317 4.29 -11.91 -0.57
CA ALA A 317 5.15 -10.77 -0.34
C ALA A 317 5.74 -10.81 1.08
N ASN A 318 7.06 -10.68 1.20
CA ASN A 318 7.72 -10.38 2.46
C ASN A 318 8.83 -9.35 2.23
N PRO A 319 8.57 -8.05 2.50
CA PRO A 319 9.55 -6.98 2.28
C PRO A 319 10.70 -7.00 3.28
N PHE A 320 10.66 -7.88 4.29
CA PHE A 320 11.60 -7.84 5.43
C PHE A 320 12.75 -8.84 5.32
N LEU A 321 12.78 -9.70 4.28
CA LEU A 321 13.73 -10.81 4.19
C LEU A 321 15.22 -10.42 4.28
N ARG A 322 15.58 -9.21 3.84
CA ARG A 322 16.96 -8.70 3.91
C ARG A 322 17.17 -7.62 4.98
N MET A 323 16.11 -7.26 5.69
CA MET A 323 16.19 -6.23 6.71
C MET A 323 16.73 -6.84 8.01
N ARG A 324 17.56 -6.07 8.71
CA ARG A 324 17.90 -6.41 10.10
C ARG A 324 16.65 -6.22 10.96
N ILE A 325 16.45 -7.10 11.93
CA ILE A 325 15.31 -7.01 12.86
C ILE A 325 15.87 -6.70 14.24
N ASN A 326 15.38 -5.63 14.87
CA ASN A 326 15.74 -5.30 16.24
C ASN A 326 15.32 -6.45 17.18
N THR A 327 16.18 -6.83 18.12
CA THR A 327 16.00 -8.02 18.97
C THR A 327 14.75 -7.99 19.86
N ARG A 328 14.14 -6.83 20.05
CA ARG A 328 12.89 -6.67 20.82
C ARG A 328 11.63 -7.04 20.03
N ILE A 329 11.76 -7.30 18.73
CA ILE A 329 10.66 -7.61 17.81
C ILE A 329 10.47 -9.13 17.77
N ASP A 330 9.24 -9.58 17.95
CA ASP A 330 8.87 -10.98 17.75
C ASP A 330 8.87 -11.32 16.24
N VAL A 331 9.83 -12.14 15.83
CA VAL A 331 10.07 -12.47 14.42
C VAL A 331 8.92 -13.26 13.80
N GLN A 332 8.27 -14.14 14.57
CA GLN A 332 7.15 -14.96 14.11
C GLN A 332 5.93 -14.09 13.78
N THR A 333 5.61 -13.17 14.69
CA THR A 333 4.49 -12.23 14.53
C THR A 333 4.78 -11.27 13.37
N LEU A 334 6.00 -10.73 13.27
CA LEU A 334 6.40 -9.88 12.14
C LEU A 334 6.28 -10.63 10.81
N ALA A 335 6.75 -11.88 10.74
CA ALA A 335 6.66 -12.69 9.53
C ALA A 335 5.21 -12.97 9.12
N SER A 336 4.32 -13.21 10.09
CA SER A 336 2.89 -13.40 9.83
C SER A 336 2.21 -12.12 9.32
N ASP A 337 2.67 -10.94 9.74
CA ASP A 337 2.10 -9.65 9.31
C ASP A 337 2.76 -9.11 8.04
N ALA A 338 3.96 -9.61 7.67
CA ALA A 338 4.78 -9.07 6.59
C ALA A 338 4.05 -8.81 5.26
N PRO A 339 3.16 -9.68 4.76
CA PRO A 339 2.45 -9.44 3.51
C PRO A 339 1.52 -8.22 3.58
N ALA A 340 1.00 -7.89 4.77
CA ALA A 340 0.12 -6.75 5.00
C ALA A 340 0.87 -5.42 5.18
N MET A 341 2.20 -5.45 5.23
CA MET A 341 3.03 -4.30 5.62
C MET A 341 3.67 -3.57 4.44
N LEU A 342 3.37 -3.92 3.19
CA LEU A 342 4.01 -3.30 2.01
C LEU A 342 3.90 -1.77 2.00
N THR A 343 2.70 -1.23 2.15
CA THR A 343 2.48 0.23 2.16
C THR A 343 3.23 0.89 3.32
N ALA A 344 3.07 0.37 4.55
CA ALA A 344 3.76 0.91 5.73
C ALA A 344 5.28 0.87 5.57
N CYS A 345 5.83 -0.24 5.05
CA CYS A 345 7.25 -0.40 4.76
C CYS A 345 7.72 0.65 3.75
N GLY A 346 7.02 0.79 2.63
CA GLY A 346 7.33 1.75 1.58
C GLY A 346 7.25 3.22 2.03
N LEU A 347 6.39 3.52 3.00
CA LEU A 347 6.31 4.83 3.65
C LEU A 347 7.50 5.08 4.56
N ALA A 348 7.92 4.08 5.35
CA ALA A 348 9.11 4.17 6.19
C ALA A 348 10.41 4.23 5.37
N MET A 349 10.41 3.63 4.18
CA MET A 349 11.50 3.72 3.19
C MET A 349 11.58 5.09 2.51
N ARG A 350 10.64 6.02 2.76
CA ARG A 350 10.66 7.39 2.25
C ARG A 350 11.75 8.23 2.95
N SER A 351 12.96 7.71 2.99
CA SER A 351 14.13 8.39 3.52
C SER A 351 14.67 9.38 2.48
N ALA A 352 15.21 10.48 2.97
CA ALA A 352 16.00 11.42 2.18
C ALA A 352 16.99 10.70 1.25
N THR A 353 16.89 10.95 -0.04
CA THR A 353 18.02 10.83 -0.96
C THR A 353 18.85 12.10 -0.96
#